data_AF-A0A151I7F0-F1
#
_entry.id   AF-A0A151I7F0-F1
#
_cell.length_a   1.000
_cell.length_b   1.000
_cell.length_c   1.000
_cell.angle_alpha   90.00
_cell.angle_beta   90.00
_cell.angle_gamma   90.00
#
_symmetry.space_group_name_H-M   'P 1'
#
loop_
_entity.id
_entity.type
_entity.pdbx_description
1 polymer ?
#
loop_
_entity_poly.entity_id
_entity_poly.type
_entity_poly.pdbx_seq_one_letter_code
_entity_poly.pdbx_strand_id
1 'polypeptide(L)'
;MESDRFTVVQLKETSRRLGLPTKGSKAELLKRLADRDPAGAWKNVARKLQEDEASRLEEEMADETQQEEREDVNRRGPTTIFCV
;
A
#
# COMPACT_ATOMS: atom_id res chain seq x y z
N MET A 1 -8.94 21.30 -6.42
CA MET A 1 -7.71 21.83 -5.80
C MET A 1 -6.68 20.72 -5.74
N GLU A 2 -5.40 21.01 -5.97
CA GLU A 2 -4.35 19.97 -6.03
C GLU A 2 -4.08 19.30 -4.67
N SER A 3 -4.48 19.95 -3.58
CA SER A 3 -4.36 19.49 -2.20
C SER A 3 -5.27 18.31 -1.83
N ASP A 4 -6.23 17.95 -2.69
CA ASP A 4 -7.12 16.81 -2.44
C ASP A 4 -6.54 15.45 -2.84
N ARG A 5 -5.48 15.46 -3.65
CA ARG A 5 -4.85 14.24 -4.16
C ARG A 5 -4.02 13.50 -3.10
N PHE A 6 -3.65 14.17 -2.01
CA PHE A 6 -2.84 13.59 -0.94
C PHE A 6 -3.69 13.20 0.27
N THR A 7 -3.39 12.04 0.85
CA THR A 7 -4.07 11.53 2.05
C THR A 7 -3.51 12.20 3.31
N VAL A 8 -4.29 12.16 4.40
CA VAL A 8 -3.88 12.70 5.69
C VAL A 8 -2.63 11.98 6.23
N VAL A 9 -2.49 10.69 5.93
CA VAL A 9 -1.32 9.88 6.29
C VAL A 9 -0.07 10.41 5.59
N GLN A 10 -0.12 10.57 4.26
CA GLN A 10 0.98 11.11 3.48
C GLN A 10 1.37 12.52 3.94
N LEU A 11 0.39 13.39 4.19
CA LEU A 11 0.63 14.75 4.68
C LEU A 11 1.32 14.77 6.05
N LYS A 12 0.89 13.90 6.98
CA LYS A 12 1.53 13.74 8.29
C LYS A 12 2.95 13.22 8.14
N GLU A 13 3.19 12.30 7.23
CA GLU A 13 4.53 11.75 7.03
C GLU A 13 5.47 12.77 6.39
N THR A 14 5.01 13.52 5.38
CA THR A 14 5.77 14.66 4.85
C THR A 14 6.06 15.71 5.91
N SER A 15 5.07 16.03 6.76
CA SER A 15 5.25 16.97 7.87
C SER A 15 6.30 16.44 8.86
N ARG A 16 6.27 15.14 9.18
CA ARG A 16 7.28 14.49 10.05
C ARG A 16 8.69 14.55 9.45
N ARG A 17 8.84 14.32 8.14
CA ARG A 17 10.14 14.40 7.44
C ARG A 17 10.71 15.81 7.43
N LEU A 18 9.84 16.83 7.38
CA LEU A 18 10.21 18.24 7.46
C LEU A 18 10.39 18.73 8.91
N GLY A 19 10.22 17.86 9.91
CA GLY A 19 10.31 18.22 11.32
C GLY A 19 9.16 19.10 11.81
N LEU A 20 8.02 19.10 11.11
CA LEU A 20 6.83 19.87 11.43
C LEU A 20 5.85 19.08 12.31
N PRO A 21 5.01 19.77 13.09
CA PRO A 21 4.00 19.13 13.92
C PRO A 21 2.93 18.43 13.07
N THR A 22 2.73 17.15 13.34
CA THR A 22 1.76 16.28 12.64
C THR A 22 0.34 16.33 13.23
N LYS A 23 0.11 17.18 14.24
CA LYS A 23 -1.20 17.33 14.89
C LYS A 23 -2.08 18.34 14.16
N GLY A 24 -3.30 17.97 13.79
CA GLY A 24 -4.29 18.86 13.19
C GLY A 24 -5.09 18.20 12.07
N SER A 25 -6.04 18.96 11.54
CA SER A 25 -6.86 18.55 10.38
C SER A 25 -6.08 18.61 9.07
N LYS A 26 -6.56 17.91 8.01
CA LYS A 26 -5.96 17.92 6.66
C LYS A 26 -5.63 19.34 6.18
N ALA A 27 -6.58 20.27 6.37
CA ALA A 27 -6.43 21.67 5.99
C ALA A 27 -5.33 22.40 6.78
N GLU A 28 -5.19 22.12 8.08
CA GLU A 28 -4.14 22.73 8.89
C GLU A 28 -2.74 22.22 8.51
N LEU A 29 -2.62 20.91 8.27
CA LEU A 29 -1.38 20.29 7.80
C LEU A 29 -0.93 20.93 6.48
N LEU A 30 -1.84 21.05 5.52
CA LEU A 30 -1.58 21.70 4.23
C LEU A 30 -1.19 23.17 4.38
N LYS A 31 -1.91 23.91 5.22
CA LYS A 31 -1.61 25.32 5.47
C LYS A 31 -0.22 25.49 6.07
N ARG A 32 0.17 24.66 7.05
CA ARG A 32 1.52 24.70 7.65
C ARG A 32 2.60 24.30 6.66
N LEU A 33 2.36 23.29 5.84
CA LEU A 33 3.31 22.88 4.80
C LEU A 33 3.51 23.98 3.75
N ALA A 34 2.43 24.64 3.32
CA ALA A 34 2.50 25.74 2.38
C ALA A 34 3.14 27.00 2.98
N ASP A 35 2.91 27.27 4.28
CA ASP A 35 3.48 28.40 5.00
C ASP A 35 4.99 28.23 5.25
N ARG A 36 5.41 27.01 5.61
CA ARG A 36 6.83 26.66 5.81
C ARG A 36 7.60 26.58 4.50
N ASP A 37 7.01 25.93 3.50
CA ASP A 37 7.62 25.62 2.22
C ASP A 37 6.74 26.10 1.07
N PRO A 38 6.69 27.43 0.81
CA PRO A 38 5.90 28.01 -0.28
C PRO A 38 6.40 27.56 -1.66
N ALA A 39 7.65 27.09 -1.74
CA ALA A 39 8.22 26.48 -2.95
C ALA A 39 7.53 25.17 -3.36
N GLY A 40 6.72 24.56 -2.48
CA GLY A 40 6.01 23.32 -2.78
C GLY A 40 6.90 22.08 -2.82
N ALA A 41 8.11 22.14 -2.25
CA ALA A 41 9.02 20.99 -2.16
C ALA A 41 8.37 19.78 -1.46
N TRP A 42 7.48 20.03 -0.50
CA TRP A 42 6.69 19.01 0.18
C TRP A 42 5.82 18.17 -0.78
N LYS A 43 5.39 18.71 -1.93
CA LYS A 43 4.60 17.98 -2.94
C LYS A 43 5.38 16.83 -3.56
N ASN A 44 6.69 16.99 -3.75
CA ASN A 44 7.55 15.95 -4.35
C ASN A 44 7.72 14.78 -3.37
N VAL A 45 7.87 15.09 -2.08
CA VAL A 45 7.96 14.07 -1.03
C VAL A 45 6.64 13.31 -0.89
N ALA A 46 5.51 14.03 -0.95
CA ALA A 46 4.18 13.41 -0.88
C ALA A 46 3.90 12.49 -2.08
N ARG A 47 4.33 12.90 -3.29
CA ARG A 47 4.20 12.07 -4.51
C ARG A 47 5.00 10.78 -4.41
N LYS A 48 6.26 10.87 -3.96
CA LYS A 48 7.12 9.70 -3.80
C LYS A 48 6.53 8.69 -2.83
N LEU A 49 5.98 9.17 -1.71
CA LEU A 49 5.29 8.32 -0.72
C LEU A 49 4.07 7.61 -1.29
N GLN A 50 3.32 8.28 -2.18
CA GLN A 50 2.17 7.67 -2.84
C GLN A 50 2.57 6.51 -3.76
N GLU A 51 3.71 6.63 -4.45
CA GLU A 51 4.25 5.58 -5.32
C GLU A 51 4.78 4.39 -4.51
N ASP A 52 5.52 4.66 -3.42
CA ASP A 52 6.05 3.62 -2.53
C ASP A 52 4.92 2.80 -1.86
N GLU A 53 3.82 3.44 -1.44
CA GLU A 53 2.66 2.78 -0.82
C GLU A 53 1.89 1.91 -1.83
N ALA A 54 1.77 2.34 -3.08
CA ALA A 54 1.13 1.57 -4.14
C ALA A 54 1.91 0.29 -4.48
N SER A 55 3.24 0.40 -4.59
CA SER A 55 4.11 -0.75 -4.90
C SER A 55 4.05 -1.84 -3.82
N ARG A 56 4.01 -1.45 -2.55
CA ARG A 56 3.99 -2.41 -1.42
C ARG A 56 2.72 -3.26 -1.38
N LEU A 57 1.59 -2.71 -1.85
CA LEU A 57 0.31 -3.42 -1.88
C LEU A 57 0.22 -4.43 -3.04
N GLU A 58 0.89 -4.18 -4.16
CA GLU A 58 0.91 -5.13 -5.30
C GLU A 58 1.73 -6.39 -4.97
N GLU A 59 2.86 -6.26 -4.29
CA GLU A 59 3.70 -7.42 -3.94
C GLU A 59 3.00 -8.39 -2.96
N GLU A 60 2.12 -7.89 -2.09
CA GLU A 60 1.39 -8.71 -1.11
C GLU A 60 0.27 -9.55 -1.75
N MET A 61 -0.28 -9.12 -2.89
CA MET A 61 -1.36 -9.85 -3.60
C MET A 61 -0.85 -10.98 -4.51
N ALA A 62 0.46 -11.09 -4.73
CA ALA A 62 1.03 -12.12 -5.59
C ALA A 62 1.32 -13.47 -4.88
N ASP A 63 1.19 -13.55 -3.55
CA ASP A 63 1.58 -14.74 -2.77
C ASP A 63 0.41 -15.71 -2.48
N GLU A 64 -0.84 -15.34 -2.80
CA GLU A 64 -2.03 -16.13 -2.40
C GLU A 64 -2.65 -17.01 -3.52
N THR A 65 -1.87 -17.40 -4.55
CA THR A 65 -2.40 -18.18 -5.71
C THR A 65 -1.86 -19.60 -5.88
N GLN A 66 -1.05 -20.14 -4.95
CA GLN A 66 -0.39 -21.45 -5.17
C GLN A 66 -0.88 -22.63 -4.30
N GLN A 67 -1.98 -22.52 -3.57
CA GLN A 67 -2.38 -23.58 -2.62
C GLN A 67 -3.53 -24.51 -3.07
N GLU A 68 -4.14 -24.29 -4.25
CA GLU A 68 -5.35 -25.03 -4.68
C GLU A 68 -5.15 -25.93 -5.93
N GLU A 69 -4.00 -26.59 -6.08
CA GLU A 69 -3.79 -27.58 -7.18
C GLU A 69 -3.24 -28.95 -6.70
N ARG A 70 -3.34 -29.29 -5.41
CA ARG A 70 -2.77 -30.56 -4.88
C ARG A 70 -3.76 -31.61 -4.37
N GLU A 71 -5.06 -31.48 -4.59
CA GLU A 71 -6.05 -32.43 -4.04
C GLU A 71 -6.56 -33.55 -4.98
N ASP A 72 -6.03 -33.73 -6.20
CA ASP A 72 -6.61 -34.73 -7.14
C ASP A 72 -5.73 -35.95 -7.49
N VAL A 73 -4.64 -36.24 -6.75
CA VAL A 73 -3.71 -37.36 -7.09
C VAL A 73 -3.77 -38.56 -6.13
N ASN A 74 -4.77 -38.68 -5.24
CA ASN A 74 -4.80 -39.83 -4.30
C ASN A 74 -6.13 -40.59 -4.17
N ARG A 75 -6.90 -40.72 -5.26
CA ARG A 75 -8.12 -41.57 -5.31
C ARG A 75 -8.06 -42.79 -6.24
N ARG A 76 -6.88 -43.29 -6.61
CA ARG A 76 -6.77 -44.64 -7.22
C ARG A 76 -6.29 -45.64 -6.20
N GLY A 77 -7.21 -46.12 -5.38
CA GLY A 77 -7.02 -47.37 -4.65
C GLY A 77 -6.84 -48.54 -5.63
N PRO A 78 -6.08 -49.59 -5.28
CA PRO A 78 -5.90 -50.76 -6.13
C PRO A 78 -7.20 -51.57 -6.17
N THR A 79 -7.96 -51.48 -7.26
CA THR A 79 -9.03 -52.45 -7.54
C THR A 79 -8.36 -53.71 -8.09
N THR A 80 -7.95 -54.61 -7.19
CA THR A 80 -7.66 -55.99 -7.57
C THR A 80 -8.97 -56.63 -7.99
N ILE A 81 -9.19 -56.65 -9.31
CA ILE A 81 -10.28 -57.37 -9.95
C ILE A 81 -10.09 -58.86 -9.66
N PHE A 82 -11.06 -59.40 -8.95
CA PHE A 82 -11.26 -60.83 -8.72
C PHE A 82 -11.59 -61.49 -10.07
N CYS A 83 -10.74 -62.40 -10.55
CA CYS A 83 -11.03 -63.22 -11.73
C CYS A 83 -10.73 -64.70 -11.46
N VAL A 84 -11.79 -65.50 -11.65
CA VAL A 84 -11.88 -66.95 -11.88
C VAL A 84 -11.82 -67.84 -10.64
#